data_AF-A0A1V4ZWP0-F1
#
_entry.id   AF-A0A1V4ZWP0-F1
#
_cell.length_a   1.000
_cell.length_b   1.000
_cell.length_c   1.000
_cell.angle_alpha   90.00
_cell.angle_beta   90.00
_cell.angle_gamma   90.00
#
_symmetry.space_group_name_H-M   'P 1'
#
loop_
_entity.id
_entity.type
_entity.pdbx_description
1 polymer ?
#
loop_
_entity_poly.entity_id
_entity_poly.type
_entity_poly.pdbx_seq_one_letter_code
_entity_poly.pdbx_strand_id
1 'polypeptide(L)'
;MTTPHTLPVPPEIISRACDLVDRKVRRLPFVRRGFEVNSALVGAAMEELNAEASRTLAIRQRTGRDGRVVVDGLDRRLAVRGSGSPDIAEVIAGILTEAGIAERASVADRRSHRFIRAVRLSTAWTWTVASERAAPSLPVLGRTDGKAPAWTSLCPVCRAGRLGPGSAGRLFGVHETEYFICNSCGARFVPDSGKFRLVAIARKRDPLWERLLNRNLSGDEWQEIALHGHSDADLHKTRKPESRRKGQEKYGTVPAGEGRFAVEAGGSTLYFTALPVQFSRGSIRDLFAKRRETLRQILRHPAYAGIAGEAAEQYRHYLDLPAGPFLLGLKDRRNTGYQKFLNPHGDMTFCTFRTTASGTAEESGVFVVVKEGAVQAAGMSLRPFRETINDDLGNISPATCYRDGDSELCRINALMCGNRKGGGGLYVYAVGEEGEIRRILAEVEEAYGLPGTDVYGGAGQSA
;
A
#
# COMPACT_ATOMS: atom_id res chain seq x y z
N MET A 1 -14.65 18.00 -25.06
CA MET A 1 -13.52 17.06 -25.18
C MET A 1 -12.95 16.89 -23.80
N THR A 2 -13.18 15.73 -23.17
CA THR A 2 -12.56 15.38 -21.89
C THR A 2 -11.05 15.34 -22.09
N THR A 3 -10.30 16.14 -21.34
CA THR A 3 -8.84 16.01 -21.28
C THR A 3 -8.55 14.58 -20.81
N PRO A 4 -7.82 13.77 -21.58
CA PRO A 4 -7.44 12.45 -21.11
C PRO A 4 -6.71 12.63 -19.78
N HIS A 5 -7.22 12.02 -18.71
CA HIS A 5 -6.53 11.98 -17.42
C HIS A 5 -5.27 11.15 -17.61
N THR A 6 -4.17 11.83 -17.86
CA THR A 6 -2.86 11.21 -18.06
C THR A 6 -2.24 11.00 -16.69
N LEU A 7 -1.96 9.74 -16.38
CA LEU A 7 -1.25 9.40 -15.15
C LEU A 7 0.16 10.02 -15.21
N PRO A 8 0.60 10.75 -14.17
CA PRO A 8 1.93 11.35 -14.14
C PRO A 8 3.00 10.26 -14.21
N VAL A 9 4.11 10.56 -14.89
CA VAL A 9 5.26 9.65 -14.94
C VAL A 9 5.85 9.57 -13.53
N PRO A 10 6.17 8.37 -13.00
CA PRO A 10 6.76 8.25 -11.67
C PRO A 10 8.01 9.12 -11.51
N PRO A 11 8.19 9.80 -10.36
CA PRO A 11 9.32 10.70 -10.15
C PRO A 11 10.67 9.98 -10.23
N GLU A 12 10.72 8.67 -9.96
CA GLU A 12 11.93 7.84 -10.08
C GLU A 12 12.37 7.70 -11.54
N ILE A 13 11.43 7.60 -12.47
CA ILE A 13 11.71 7.52 -13.90
C ILE A 13 12.20 8.89 -14.41
N ILE A 14 11.56 9.97 -13.96
CA ILE A 14 12.00 11.33 -14.30
C ILE A 14 13.40 11.60 -13.75
N SER A 15 13.68 11.21 -12.50
CA SER A 15 15.01 11.33 -11.88
C SER A 15 16.07 10.58 -12.69
N ARG A 16 15.79 9.32 -13.05
CA ARG A 16 16.68 8.50 -13.88
C ARG A 16 16.89 9.10 -15.28
N ALA A 17 15.88 9.74 -15.85
CA ALA A 17 15.98 10.45 -17.11
C ALA A 17 16.89 11.67 -17.00
N CYS A 18 16.71 12.48 -15.95
CA CYS A 18 17.59 13.60 -15.63
C CYS A 18 19.06 13.15 -15.46
N ASP A 19 19.31 12.07 -14.71
CA ASP A 19 20.66 11.50 -14.55
C ASP A 19 21.28 11.06 -15.90
N LEU A 20 20.46 10.66 -16.86
CA LEU A 20 20.93 10.27 -18.18
C LEU A 20 21.21 11.50 -19.06
N VAL A 21 20.38 12.55 -18.96
CA VAL A 21 20.65 13.85 -19.59
C VAL A 21 21.93 14.46 -19.05
N ASP A 22 22.14 14.43 -17.73
CA ASP A 22 23.34 14.93 -17.07
C ASP A 22 24.61 14.23 -17.58
N ARG A 23 24.55 12.91 -17.76
CA ARG A 23 25.68 12.09 -18.21
C ARG A 23 25.95 12.17 -19.71
N LYS A 24 24.91 12.20 -20.54
CA LYS A 24 25.04 12.06 -22.00
C LYS A 24 24.97 13.37 -22.77
N VAL A 25 24.32 14.39 -22.21
CA VAL A 25 24.09 15.67 -22.90
C VAL A 25 24.83 16.78 -22.17
N ARG A 26 24.33 17.16 -21.00
CA ARG A 26 24.91 18.20 -20.13
C ARG A 26 24.20 18.20 -18.78
N ARG A 27 24.93 18.54 -17.72
CA ARG A 27 24.39 18.68 -16.36
C ARG A 27 23.30 19.76 -16.29
N LEU A 28 22.13 19.39 -15.77
CA LEU A 28 21.00 20.27 -15.53
C LEU A 28 21.21 21.16 -14.28
N PRO A 29 20.69 22.40 -14.26
CA PRO A 29 20.10 23.11 -15.40
C PRO A 29 21.19 23.64 -16.36
N PHE A 30 20.87 23.73 -17.65
CA PHE A 30 21.75 24.36 -18.65
C PHE A 30 20.96 25.09 -19.74
N VAL A 31 21.61 26.04 -20.42
CA VAL A 31 21.01 26.78 -21.54
C VAL A 31 21.39 26.15 -22.88
N ARG A 32 20.41 25.91 -23.77
CA ARG A 32 20.62 25.45 -25.15
C ARG A 32 19.75 26.26 -26.11
N ARG A 33 20.40 26.91 -27.08
CA ARG A 33 19.74 27.82 -28.06
C ARG A 33 18.89 28.92 -27.38
N GLY A 34 19.36 29.46 -26.25
CA GLY A 34 18.68 30.52 -25.51
C GLY A 34 17.56 30.04 -24.57
N PHE A 35 17.29 28.73 -24.50
CA PHE A 35 16.29 28.17 -23.58
C PHE A 35 16.95 27.48 -22.39
N GLU A 36 16.47 27.76 -21.18
CA GLU A 36 16.87 27.03 -19.98
C GLU A 36 16.22 25.64 -19.96
N VAL A 37 17.05 24.61 -19.83
CA VAL A 37 16.63 23.22 -19.73
C VAL A 37 16.88 22.77 -18.30
N ASN A 38 15.81 22.37 -17.60
CA ASN A 38 15.83 21.89 -16.24
C ASN A 38 15.03 20.57 -16.09
N SER A 39 15.05 19.98 -14.90
CA SER A 39 14.35 18.72 -14.62
C SER A 39 12.83 18.80 -14.82
N ALA A 40 12.23 19.96 -14.55
CA ALA A 40 10.80 20.18 -14.76
C ALA A 40 10.42 20.11 -16.23
N LEU A 41 11.22 20.72 -17.13
CA LEU A 41 10.99 20.66 -18.57
C LEU A 41 11.17 19.24 -19.13
N VAL A 42 12.17 18.50 -18.64
CA VAL A 42 12.37 17.08 -19.00
C VAL A 42 11.16 16.24 -18.58
N GLY A 43 10.71 16.38 -17.33
CA GLY A 43 9.54 15.69 -16.81
C GLY A 43 8.27 16.01 -17.59
N ALA A 44 8.00 17.29 -17.85
CA ALA A 44 6.84 17.74 -18.60
C ALA A 44 6.82 17.16 -20.02
N ALA A 45 7.95 17.19 -20.74
CA ALA A 45 8.02 16.64 -22.10
C ALA A 45 7.82 15.10 -22.10
N MET A 46 8.40 14.39 -21.13
CA MET A 46 8.20 12.95 -20.99
C MET A 46 6.73 12.62 -20.69
N GLU A 47 6.09 13.34 -19.80
CA GLU A 47 4.67 13.16 -19.49
C GLU A 47 3.77 13.41 -20.69
N GLU A 48 4.04 14.46 -21.47
CA GLU A 48 3.26 14.75 -22.69
C GLU A 48 3.42 13.68 -23.77
N LEU A 49 4.63 13.16 -23.94
CA LEU A 49 4.85 12.03 -24.85
C LEU A 49 4.20 10.76 -24.30
N ASN A 50 4.27 10.52 -22.99
CA ASN A 50 3.67 9.36 -22.36
C ASN A 50 2.14 9.41 -22.38
N ALA A 51 1.55 10.60 -22.35
CA ALA A 51 0.13 10.84 -22.46
C ALA A 51 -0.45 10.44 -23.82
N GLU A 52 0.35 10.55 -24.88
CA GLU A 52 -0.10 10.26 -26.23
C GLU A 52 -0.22 8.75 -26.46
N ALA A 53 -1.32 8.31 -27.08
CA ALA A 53 -1.62 6.88 -27.23
C ALA A 53 -0.50 6.14 -28.00
N SER A 54 0.04 6.78 -29.05
CA SER A 54 1.15 6.28 -29.85
C SER A 54 2.54 6.57 -29.25
N ARG A 55 2.57 7.26 -28.10
CA ARG A 55 3.77 7.81 -27.47
C ARG A 55 4.60 8.71 -28.39
N THR A 56 3.97 9.23 -29.44
CA THR A 56 4.59 9.95 -30.54
C THR A 56 3.85 11.25 -30.80
N LEU A 57 4.53 12.38 -30.65
CA LEU A 57 3.97 13.70 -30.94
C LEU A 57 4.77 14.40 -32.03
N ALA A 58 4.08 15.16 -32.89
CA ALA A 58 4.75 16.09 -33.77
C ALA A 58 5.54 17.11 -32.92
N ILE A 59 6.74 17.51 -33.36
CA ILE A 59 7.52 18.49 -32.60
C ILE A 59 6.79 19.85 -32.58
N ARG A 60 6.17 20.20 -33.71
CA ARG A 60 5.38 21.42 -33.88
C ARG A 60 3.94 21.11 -34.28
N GLN A 61 3.00 21.85 -33.73
CA GLN A 61 1.60 21.81 -34.13
C GLN A 61 1.45 22.21 -35.59
N ARG A 62 0.49 21.59 -36.28
CA ARG A 62 -0.05 22.13 -37.53
C ARG A 62 -1.51 22.53 -37.40
N THR A 63 -1.81 23.73 -37.85
CA THR A 63 -3.17 24.24 -38.03
C THR A 63 -3.57 24.21 -39.49
N GLY A 64 -4.84 23.95 -39.75
CA GLY A 64 -5.43 24.04 -41.08
C GLY A 64 -5.72 25.50 -41.46
N ARG A 65 -6.18 25.71 -42.70
CA ARG A 65 -6.67 27.04 -43.15
C ARG A 65 -7.85 27.55 -42.32
N ASP A 66 -8.58 26.63 -41.70
CA ASP A 66 -9.69 26.87 -40.78
C ASP A 66 -9.25 27.21 -39.35
N GLY A 67 -7.95 27.34 -39.08
CA GLY A 67 -7.39 27.58 -37.74
C GLY A 67 -7.48 26.39 -36.79
N ARG A 68 -8.15 25.30 -37.19
CA ARG A 68 -8.27 24.09 -36.40
C ARG A 68 -6.96 23.32 -36.38
N VAL A 69 -6.65 22.73 -35.23
CA VAL A 69 -5.47 21.86 -35.06
C VAL A 69 -5.66 20.60 -35.89
N VAL A 70 -4.80 20.40 -36.87
CA VAL A 70 -4.78 19.23 -37.77
C VAL A 70 -3.89 18.14 -37.20
N VAL A 71 -2.71 18.53 -36.71
CA VAL A 71 -1.76 17.65 -36.03
C VAL A 71 -1.37 18.34 -34.73
N ASP A 72 -1.64 17.66 -33.61
CA ASP A 72 -1.26 18.15 -32.29
C ASP A 72 0.26 18.04 -32.10
N GLY A 73 0.83 19.01 -31.38
CA GLY A 73 2.28 19.18 -31.27
C GLY A 73 2.77 19.29 -29.83
N LEU A 74 3.99 18.82 -29.60
CA LEU A 74 4.67 18.93 -28.31
C LEU A 74 4.83 20.40 -27.88
N ASP A 75 5.08 21.30 -28.83
CA ASP A 75 5.12 22.75 -28.62
C ASP A 75 3.87 23.30 -27.95
N ARG A 76 2.68 22.98 -28.48
CA ARG A 76 1.43 23.44 -27.89
C ARG A 76 1.22 22.87 -26.50
N ARG A 77 1.49 21.57 -26.30
CA ARG A 77 1.27 20.93 -24.99
C ARG A 77 2.20 21.50 -23.92
N LEU A 78 3.46 21.75 -24.25
CA LEU A 78 4.41 22.41 -23.37
C LEU A 78 4.05 23.88 -23.11
N ALA A 79 3.56 24.61 -24.12
CA ALA A 79 3.09 25.99 -23.96
C ALA A 79 1.90 26.09 -23.00
N VAL A 80 0.94 25.15 -23.07
CA VAL A 80 -0.19 25.06 -22.13
C VAL A 80 0.28 24.81 -20.70
N ARG A 81 1.41 24.11 -20.51
CA ARG A 81 2.07 23.93 -19.21
C ARG A 81 2.94 25.11 -18.76
N GLY A 82 2.92 26.22 -19.49
CA GLY A 82 3.72 27.41 -19.17
C GLY A 82 5.20 27.29 -19.55
N SER A 83 5.60 26.30 -20.36
CA SER A 83 7.00 26.10 -20.75
C SER A 83 7.49 27.05 -21.87
N GLY A 84 6.83 28.19 -22.09
CA GLY A 84 7.32 29.25 -22.97
C GLY A 84 7.19 28.97 -24.47
N SER A 85 8.17 29.48 -25.25
CA SER A 85 8.16 29.56 -26.72
C SER A 85 7.97 28.20 -27.41
N PRO A 86 7.25 28.13 -28.55
CA PRO A 86 7.12 26.91 -29.35
C PRO A 86 8.44 26.28 -29.79
N ASP A 87 9.53 27.05 -29.83
CA ASP A 87 10.86 26.55 -30.18
C ASP A 87 11.47 25.64 -29.09
N ILE A 88 10.96 25.72 -27.85
CA ILE A 88 11.43 24.87 -26.76
C ILE A 88 11.19 23.38 -27.04
N ALA A 89 10.15 23.05 -27.81
CA ALA A 89 9.83 21.68 -28.19
C ALA A 89 10.92 21.05 -29.06
N GLU A 90 11.54 21.83 -29.96
CA GLU A 90 12.63 21.32 -30.79
C GLU A 90 13.91 21.11 -29.97
N VAL A 91 14.17 21.99 -29.01
CA VAL A 91 15.31 21.87 -28.08
C VAL A 91 15.15 20.62 -27.21
N ILE A 92 14.00 20.46 -26.54
CA ILE A 92 13.80 19.34 -25.62
C ILE A 92 13.69 18.00 -26.37
N ALA A 93 13.05 17.95 -27.55
CA ALA A 93 13.02 16.75 -28.37
C ALA A 93 14.43 16.31 -28.80
N GLY A 94 15.30 17.27 -29.14
CA GLY A 94 16.71 17.01 -29.44
C GLY A 94 17.45 16.41 -28.24
N ILE A 95 17.27 16.99 -27.05
CA ILE A 95 17.92 16.53 -25.81
C ILE A 95 17.46 15.12 -25.42
N LEU A 96 16.15 14.86 -25.44
CA LEU A 96 15.62 13.52 -25.14
C LEU A 96 16.13 12.47 -26.13
N THR A 97 16.25 12.84 -27.42
CA THR A 97 16.81 11.96 -28.45
C THR A 97 18.30 11.68 -28.20
N GLU A 98 19.09 12.72 -27.91
CA GLU A 98 20.52 12.62 -27.65
C GLU A 98 20.84 11.78 -26.41
N ALA A 99 20.01 11.88 -25.36
CA ALA A 99 20.12 11.05 -24.16
C ALA A 99 19.71 9.58 -24.41
N GLY A 100 19.01 9.27 -25.50
CA GLY A 100 18.39 7.95 -25.74
C GLY A 100 17.15 7.70 -24.86
N ILE A 101 16.46 8.77 -24.48
CA ILE A 101 15.17 8.73 -23.78
C ILE A 101 14.03 8.66 -24.80
N ALA A 102 14.18 9.37 -25.91
CA ALA A 102 13.27 9.37 -27.03
C ALA A 102 13.98 9.02 -28.34
N GLU A 103 13.20 8.78 -29.39
CA GLU A 103 13.66 8.48 -30.73
C GLU A 103 13.04 9.48 -31.72
N ARG A 104 13.76 9.74 -32.82
CA ARG A 104 13.20 10.52 -33.93
C ARG A 104 12.08 9.70 -34.58
N ALA A 105 10.95 10.35 -34.84
CA ALA A 105 9.79 9.70 -35.44
C ALA A 105 9.16 10.62 -36.50
N SER A 106 8.09 10.13 -37.12
CA SER A 106 7.24 10.93 -38.00
C SER A 106 5.77 10.63 -37.77
N VAL A 107 4.93 11.67 -37.83
CA VAL A 107 3.47 11.55 -37.79
C VAL A 107 2.91 11.89 -39.15
N ALA A 108 1.97 11.09 -39.65
CA ALA A 108 1.31 11.33 -40.93
C ALA A 108 0.27 12.46 -40.78
N ASP A 109 0.41 13.51 -41.60
CA ASP A 109 -0.60 14.53 -41.79
C ASP A 109 -1.66 14.01 -42.76
N ARG A 110 -2.80 13.58 -42.23
CA ARG A 110 -3.89 13.00 -43.02
C ARG A 110 -4.46 13.95 -44.08
N ARG A 111 -4.30 15.27 -43.91
CA ARG A 111 -4.82 16.26 -44.88
C ARG A 111 -3.82 16.49 -46.01
N SER A 112 -2.53 16.60 -45.70
CA SER A 112 -1.50 16.89 -46.72
C SER A 112 -0.82 15.66 -47.29
N HIS A 113 -1.09 14.46 -46.74
CA HIS A 113 -0.40 13.20 -47.06
C HIS A 113 1.13 13.29 -46.90
N ARG A 114 1.62 14.22 -46.07
CA ARG A 114 3.05 14.39 -45.77
C ARG A 114 3.37 13.88 -44.37
N PHE A 115 4.58 13.38 -44.20
CA PHE A 115 5.12 13.03 -42.89
C PHE A 115 5.74 14.26 -42.22
N ILE A 116 5.37 14.52 -40.97
CA ILE A 116 5.88 15.64 -40.18
C ILE A 116 6.86 15.09 -39.15
N ARG A 117 7.95 15.84 -38.89
CA ARG A 117 8.93 15.52 -37.84
C ARG A 117 8.24 15.38 -36.49
N ALA A 118 8.51 14.27 -35.84
CA ALA A 118 7.96 13.92 -34.54
C ALA A 118 9.05 13.37 -33.62
N VAL A 119 8.69 13.25 -32.35
CA VAL A 119 9.50 12.58 -31.34
C VAL A 119 8.65 11.50 -30.69
N ARG A 120 9.24 10.32 -30.48
CA ARG A 120 8.60 9.17 -29.84
C ARG A 120 9.34 8.83 -28.57
N LEU A 121 8.62 8.68 -27.45
CA LEU A 121 9.24 8.18 -26.22
C LEU A 121 9.67 6.72 -26.42
N SER A 122 10.93 6.40 -26.12
CA SER A 122 11.45 5.05 -26.35
C SER A 122 10.75 4.06 -25.41
N THR A 123 10.59 2.81 -25.82
CA THR A 123 9.86 1.77 -25.07
C THR A 123 10.39 1.60 -23.64
N ALA A 124 11.71 1.68 -23.42
CA ALA A 124 12.35 1.62 -22.11
C ALA A 124 11.94 2.76 -21.15
N TRP A 125 11.38 3.86 -21.69
CA TRP A 125 10.94 5.04 -20.96
C TRP A 125 9.42 5.21 -21.00
N THR A 126 8.69 4.34 -21.70
CA THR A 126 7.22 4.34 -21.69
C THR A 126 6.70 3.78 -20.37
N TRP A 127 5.73 4.50 -19.80
CA TRP A 127 5.07 4.09 -18.56
C TRP A 127 3.60 3.78 -18.81
N THR A 128 3.21 2.54 -18.50
CA THR A 128 1.83 2.11 -18.40
C THR A 128 1.63 1.39 -17.06
N VAL A 129 0.42 1.46 -16.50
CA VAL A 129 0.06 0.73 -15.26
C VAL A 129 0.28 -0.78 -15.42
N ALA A 130 0.25 -1.31 -16.64
CA ALA A 130 0.54 -2.71 -16.95
C ALA A 130 2.04 -3.05 -17.01
N SER A 131 2.91 -2.06 -17.26
CA SER A 131 4.37 -2.26 -17.43
C SER A 131 5.07 -2.73 -16.15
N GLU A 132 4.44 -2.57 -14.98
CA GLU A 132 4.96 -3.04 -13.70
C GLU A 132 5.00 -4.58 -13.59
N ARG A 133 4.16 -5.29 -14.36
CA ARG A 133 4.16 -6.76 -14.43
C ARG A 133 5.07 -7.32 -15.52
N ALA A 134 5.48 -6.50 -16.49
CA ALA A 134 6.12 -6.92 -17.72
C ALA A 134 7.46 -6.20 -18.00
N ALA A 135 8.18 -5.78 -16.96
CA ALA A 135 9.54 -5.28 -17.15
C ALA A 135 10.40 -6.40 -17.78
N PRO A 136 10.95 -6.22 -18.99
CA PRO A 136 11.88 -7.20 -19.54
C PRO A 136 13.16 -7.15 -18.71
N SER A 137 13.56 -8.31 -18.19
CA SER A 137 14.91 -8.53 -17.71
C SER A 137 15.88 -8.20 -18.85
N LEU A 138 16.76 -7.22 -18.62
CA LEU A 138 17.90 -6.97 -19.49
C LEU A 138 18.75 -8.26 -19.58
N PRO A 139 19.33 -8.59 -20.75
CA PRO A 139 20.08 -9.82 -20.93
C PRO A 139 21.38 -9.76 -20.12
N VAL A 140 21.51 -10.67 -19.16
CA VAL A 140 22.78 -11.02 -18.53
C VAL A 140 23.35 -12.20 -19.32
N LEU A 141 24.55 -12.03 -19.86
CA LEU A 141 25.30 -13.05 -20.56
C LEU A 141 25.75 -14.15 -19.59
N GLY A 142 25.50 -15.41 -19.94
CA GLY A 142 26.34 -16.55 -19.54
C GLY A 142 25.76 -17.57 -18.55
N ARG A 143 25.42 -18.74 -19.11
CA ARG A 143 25.40 -20.11 -18.53
C ARG A 143 24.26 -20.60 -17.61
N THR A 144 23.64 -21.64 -18.17
CA THR A 144 23.02 -22.89 -17.64
C THR A 144 21.85 -22.78 -16.66
N ASP A 145 20.66 -23.08 -17.20
CA ASP A 145 19.47 -23.74 -16.63
C ASP A 145 19.44 -24.03 -15.11
N GLY A 146 19.63 -23.00 -14.30
CA GLY A 146 19.32 -22.99 -12.88
C GLY A 146 18.12 -22.08 -12.67
N LYS A 147 16.92 -22.63 -12.55
CA LYS A 147 15.76 -21.83 -12.13
C LYS A 147 16.10 -21.22 -10.77
N ALA A 148 16.15 -19.89 -10.71
CA ALA A 148 16.31 -19.18 -9.45
C ALA A 148 15.23 -19.65 -8.46
N PRO A 149 15.54 -19.80 -7.16
CA PRO A 149 14.56 -20.16 -6.15
C PRO A 149 13.36 -19.19 -6.18
N ALA A 150 12.13 -19.69 -6.06
CA ALA A 150 10.90 -18.91 -6.21
C ALA A 150 10.84 -17.66 -5.28
N TRP A 151 11.44 -17.77 -4.09
CA TRP A 151 11.49 -16.72 -3.08
C TRP A 151 12.36 -15.51 -3.49
N THR A 152 13.23 -15.63 -4.49
CA THR A 152 14.13 -14.55 -4.95
C THR A 152 13.41 -13.43 -5.72
N SER A 153 12.15 -13.66 -6.10
CA SER A 153 11.32 -12.71 -6.84
C SER A 153 10.92 -11.47 -6.04
N LEU A 154 10.99 -11.51 -4.70
CA LEU A 154 10.65 -10.41 -3.80
C LEU A 154 11.55 -10.41 -2.56
N CYS A 155 12.22 -9.30 -2.27
CA CYS A 155 13.15 -9.19 -1.14
C CYS A 155 12.39 -9.22 0.19
N PRO A 156 12.70 -10.16 1.11
CA PRO A 156 12.05 -10.22 2.43
C PRO A 156 12.22 -8.94 3.27
N VAL A 157 13.35 -8.25 3.11
CA VAL A 157 13.73 -7.08 3.94
C VAL A 157 12.99 -5.80 3.55
N CYS A 158 12.87 -5.51 2.25
CA CYS A 158 12.25 -4.28 1.76
C CYS A 158 10.91 -4.48 1.06
N ARG A 159 10.53 -5.74 0.77
CA ARG A 159 9.28 -6.12 0.08
C ARG A 159 9.05 -5.39 -1.24
N ALA A 160 10.11 -4.88 -1.86
CA ALA A 160 10.06 -4.06 -3.07
C ALA A 160 11.09 -4.50 -4.11
N GLY A 161 12.34 -4.71 -3.69
CA GLY A 161 13.41 -5.12 -4.60
C GLY A 161 13.38 -6.60 -4.94
N ARG A 162 14.07 -6.98 -6.01
CA ARG A 162 14.32 -8.37 -6.40
C ARG A 162 15.72 -8.79 -5.97
N LEU A 163 15.89 -10.07 -5.69
CA LEU A 163 17.18 -10.66 -5.35
C LEU A 163 17.84 -11.17 -6.63
N GLY A 164 19.01 -10.63 -6.95
CA GLY A 164 19.85 -11.10 -8.05
C GLY A 164 21.07 -11.85 -7.52
N PRO A 165 21.64 -12.80 -8.29
CA PRO A 165 22.90 -13.42 -7.93
C PRO A 165 24.02 -12.38 -7.89
N GLY A 166 24.96 -12.56 -6.98
CA GLY A 166 26.20 -11.81 -6.90
C GLY A 166 27.31 -12.69 -6.37
N SER A 167 28.55 -12.34 -6.69
CA SER A 167 29.75 -12.97 -6.14
C SER A 167 30.63 -11.91 -5.49
N ALA A 168 31.26 -12.28 -4.38
CA ALA A 168 32.28 -11.46 -3.74
C ALA A 168 33.63 -12.07 -4.08
N GLY A 169 34.55 -11.23 -4.55
CA GLY A 169 35.94 -11.63 -4.76
C GLY A 169 36.55 -12.21 -3.46
N ARG A 170 37.49 -13.15 -3.62
CA ARG A 170 38.13 -13.90 -2.54
C ARG A 170 38.53 -12.99 -1.36
N LEU A 171 37.87 -13.19 -0.22
CA LEU A 171 38.31 -12.67 1.08
C LEU A 171 38.86 -13.86 1.87
N PHE A 172 40.14 -13.80 2.26
CA PHE A 172 40.84 -14.78 3.11
C PHE A 172 41.07 -16.19 2.54
N GLY A 173 41.30 -16.33 1.24
CA GLY A 173 41.77 -17.61 0.66
C GLY A 173 40.72 -18.74 0.61
N VAL A 174 39.47 -18.45 0.97
CA VAL A 174 38.33 -19.37 0.84
C VAL A 174 37.61 -19.12 -0.49
N HIS A 175 37.00 -20.17 -1.04
CA HIS A 175 36.30 -20.19 -2.33
C HIS A 175 35.35 -19.01 -2.53
N GLU A 176 35.17 -18.59 -3.81
CA GLU A 176 34.20 -17.57 -4.22
C GLU A 176 32.82 -17.92 -3.65
N THR A 177 32.29 -17.06 -2.77
CA THR A 177 31.02 -17.31 -2.09
C THR A 177 29.91 -16.64 -2.87
N GLU A 178 29.05 -17.44 -3.48
CA GLU A 178 27.84 -16.98 -4.15
C GLU A 178 26.84 -16.44 -3.12
N TYR A 179 26.18 -15.32 -3.44
CA TYR A 179 25.12 -14.76 -2.62
C TYR A 179 24.02 -14.14 -3.48
N PHE A 180 22.88 -13.86 -2.87
CA PHE A 180 21.81 -13.08 -3.47
C PHE A 180 21.82 -11.66 -2.88
N ILE A 181 21.73 -10.64 -3.73
CA ILE A 181 21.69 -9.23 -3.32
C ILE A 181 20.44 -8.54 -3.82
N CYS A 182 19.79 -7.79 -2.92
CA CYS A 182 18.62 -7.01 -3.26
C CYS A 182 19.02 -5.71 -3.98
N ASN A 183 18.43 -5.46 -5.14
CA ASN A 183 18.67 -4.25 -5.93
C ASN A 183 18.11 -2.96 -5.31
N SER A 184 17.24 -3.06 -4.31
CA SER A 184 16.59 -1.93 -3.64
C SER A 184 17.30 -1.56 -2.33
N CYS A 185 17.31 -2.47 -1.34
CA CYS A 185 17.86 -2.19 0.00
C CYS A 185 19.30 -2.69 0.23
N GLY A 186 19.87 -3.43 -0.73
CA GLY A 186 21.20 -4.01 -0.60
C GLY A 186 21.30 -5.14 0.44
N ALA A 187 20.19 -5.76 0.82
CA ALA A 187 20.20 -6.97 1.65
C ALA A 187 20.94 -8.11 0.93
N ARG A 188 21.80 -8.84 1.66
CA ARG A 188 22.61 -9.95 1.14
C ARG A 188 22.24 -11.26 1.83
N PHE A 189 21.99 -12.29 1.04
CA PHE A 189 21.63 -13.63 1.50
C PHE A 189 22.65 -14.65 1.00
N VAL A 190 23.26 -15.41 1.90
CA VAL A 190 24.26 -16.43 1.56
C VAL A 190 23.60 -17.81 1.67
N PRO A 191 23.71 -18.69 0.66
CA PRO A 191 23.29 -20.08 0.77
C PRO A 191 24.07 -20.81 1.86
N ASP A 192 23.37 -21.57 2.70
CA ASP A 192 23.96 -22.41 3.75
C ASP A 192 23.15 -23.71 3.88
N SER A 193 23.71 -24.81 3.38
CA SER A 193 23.17 -26.17 3.60
C SER A 193 21.69 -26.34 3.21
N GLY A 194 21.28 -25.80 2.04
CA GLY A 194 19.89 -25.84 1.57
C GLY A 194 18.97 -24.78 2.19
N LYS A 195 19.52 -23.91 3.04
CA LYS A 195 18.88 -22.73 3.60
C LYS A 195 19.59 -21.46 3.12
N PHE A 196 19.07 -20.30 3.53
CA PHE A 196 19.64 -18.99 3.20
C PHE A 196 19.76 -18.15 4.46
N ARG A 197 20.90 -17.45 4.58
CA ARG A 197 21.25 -16.62 5.72
C ARG A 197 21.35 -15.16 5.34
N LEU A 198 20.59 -14.29 6.00
CA LEU A 198 20.71 -12.84 5.85
C LEU A 198 21.98 -12.36 6.55
N VAL A 199 22.98 -11.89 5.80
CA VAL A 199 24.30 -11.50 6.37
C VAL A 199 24.52 -10.00 6.47
N ALA A 200 23.84 -9.21 5.65
CA ALA A 200 24.02 -7.75 5.64
C ALA A 200 22.80 -7.04 5.06
N ILE A 201 22.59 -5.79 5.47
CA ILE A 201 21.59 -4.87 4.91
C ILE A 201 22.25 -3.50 4.75
N ALA A 202 22.42 -3.02 3.53
CA ALA A 202 23.19 -1.81 3.28
C ALA A 202 22.43 -0.53 3.64
N ARG A 203 21.12 -0.46 3.34
CA ARG A 203 20.36 0.81 3.32
C ARG A 203 19.24 0.91 4.37
N LYS A 204 18.96 -0.16 5.11
CA LYS A 204 17.87 -0.20 6.08
C LYS A 204 18.41 -0.62 7.44
N ARG A 205 18.32 0.26 8.43
CA ARG A 205 18.60 -0.01 9.84
C ARG A 205 17.27 -0.10 10.55
N ASP A 206 16.77 -1.31 10.71
CA ASP A 206 15.51 -1.58 11.39
C ASP A 206 15.82 -2.70 12.40
N PRO A 207 15.61 -2.46 13.72
CA PRO A 207 15.98 -3.39 14.80
C PRO A 207 15.40 -4.79 14.63
N LEU A 208 14.29 -4.91 13.90
CA LEU A 208 13.67 -6.19 13.61
C LEU A 208 14.61 -7.12 12.83
N TRP A 209 15.39 -6.57 11.90
CA TRP A 209 16.30 -7.37 11.08
C TRP A 209 17.56 -7.78 11.82
N GLU A 210 17.94 -7.10 12.90
CA GLU A 210 19.06 -7.54 13.75
C GLU A 210 18.78 -8.92 14.35
N ARG A 211 17.51 -9.24 14.66
CA ARG A 211 17.11 -10.56 15.17
C ARG A 211 17.19 -11.67 14.12
N LEU A 212 17.05 -11.32 12.84
CA LEU A 212 17.05 -12.24 11.70
C LEU A 212 18.40 -12.31 11.00
N LEU A 213 19.28 -11.34 11.28
CA LEU A 213 20.66 -11.36 10.83
C LEU A 213 21.31 -12.66 11.32
N ASN A 214 21.97 -13.36 10.41
CA ASN A 214 22.62 -14.65 10.63
C ASN A 214 21.69 -15.84 10.98
N ARG A 215 20.37 -15.71 10.86
CA ARG A 215 19.48 -16.88 10.94
C ARG A 215 19.43 -17.65 9.62
N ASN A 216 19.48 -18.98 9.73
CA ASN A 216 19.35 -19.90 8.60
C ASN A 216 17.88 -20.30 8.42
N LEU A 217 17.21 -19.67 7.45
CA LEU A 217 15.82 -19.98 7.09
C LEU A 217 15.77 -20.61 5.69
N SER A 218 14.80 -21.48 5.46
CA SER A 218 14.49 -22.06 4.16
C SER A 218 13.98 -21.01 3.17
N GLY A 219 13.98 -21.35 1.88
CA GLY A 219 13.44 -20.47 0.84
C GLY A 219 11.96 -20.14 1.07
N ASP A 220 11.16 -21.12 1.51
CA ASP A 220 9.74 -20.94 1.76
C ASP A 220 9.50 -20.01 2.96
N GLU A 221 10.27 -20.15 4.05
CA GLU A 221 10.22 -19.22 5.18
C GLU A 221 10.55 -17.79 4.74
N TRP A 222 11.58 -17.59 3.91
CA TRP A 222 11.88 -16.27 3.36
C TRP A 222 10.77 -15.72 2.44
N GLN A 223 10.08 -16.59 1.71
CA GLN A 223 8.96 -16.22 0.86
C GLN A 223 7.76 -15.76 1.68
N GLU A 224 7.40 -16.50 2.74
CA GLU A 224 6.35 -16.11 3.69
C GLU A 224 6.62 -14.74 4.30
N ILE A 225 7.87 -14.51 4.72
CA ILE A 225 8.32 -13.22 5.26
C ILE A 225 8.15 -12.09 4.25
N ALA A 226 8.47 -12.35 2.98
CA ALA A 226 8.36 -11.36 1.92
C ALA A 226 6.90 -11.00 1.60
N LEU A 227 5.99 -11.97 1.67
CA LEU A 227 4.57 -11.80 1.32
C LEU A 227 3.74 -11.20 2.45
N HIS A 228 3.86 -11.75 3.66
CA HIS A 228 2.96 -11.44 4.77
C HIS A 228 3.60 -10.50 5.80
N GLY A 229 4.92 -10.36 5.75
CA GLY A 229 5.64 -9.69 6.81
C GLY A 229 5.71 -10.49 8.09
N HIS A 230 6.49 -10.00 9.04
CA HIS A 230 6.61 -10.63 10.35
C HIS A 230 5.53 -10.13 11.30
N SER A 231 4.80 -11.06 11.90
CA SER A 231 4.37 -10.92 13.29
C SER A 231 5.43 -11.62 14.16
N ASP A 232 5.84 -11.01 15.29
CA ASP A 232 6.83 -11.58 16.23
C ASP A 232 6.36 -12.96 16.81
N ALA A 233 5.10 -13.35 16.60
CA ALA A 233 4.49 -14.55 17.17
C ALA A 233 4.75 -15.86 16.39
N ASP A 234 5.12 -15.79 15.10
CA ASP A 234 5.09 -16.97 14.21
C ASP A 234 6.43 -17.70 14.08
N LEU A 235 7.56 -17.02 14.30
CA LEU A 235 8.89 -17.61 14.07
C LEU A 235 9.39 -18.56 15.17
N HIS A 236 8.68 -18.68 16.30
CA HIS A 236 9.11 -19.49 17.45
C HIS A 236 8.07 -20.51 17.96
N LYS A 237 6.97 -20.74 17.24
CA LYS A 237 5.98 -21.77 17.62
C LYS A 237 6.14 -23.11 16.91
N THR A 238 7.02 -23.27 15.93
CA THR A 238 7.23 -24.56 15.26
C THR A 238 8.49 -25.27 15.78
N ARG A 239 8.23 -26.29 16.62
CA ARG A 239 9.09 -27.41 17.06
C ARG A 239 10.01 -27.18 18.27
N LYS A 240 9.39 -27.19 19.46
CA LYS A 240 9.93 -28.02 20.56
C LYS A 240 9.53 -29.49 20.32
N PRO A 241 10.38 -30.47 20.66
CA PRO A 241 10.06 -31.88 20.48
C PRO A 241 8.86 -32.26 21.35
N GLU A 242 7.95 -33.05 20.78
CA GLU A 242 6.86 -33.74 21.47
C GLU A 242 7.40 -34.60 22.61
N SER A 243 7.52 -34.01 23.79
CA SER A 243 7.54 -34.76 25.03
C SER A 243 6.78 -33.98 26.09
N ARG A 244 5.55 -34.45 26.33
CA ARG A 244 4.76 -34.23 27.56
C ARG A 244 4.51 -32.76 27.94
N ARG A 245 3.53 -32.14 27.27
CA ARG A 245 2.58 -31.24 27.96
C ARG A 245 1.17 -31.78 27.79
N LYS A 246 0.77 -32.61 28.76
CA LYS A 246 -0.64 -32.88 29.02
C LYS A 246 -1.29 -31.57 29.47
N GLY A 247 -2.35 -31.15 28.77
CA GLY A 247 -3.41 -30.27 29.30
C GLY A 247 -3.17 -28.77 29.20
N GLN A 248 -3.55 -28.16 28.08
CA GLN A 248 -4.41 -26.96 28.06
C GLN A 248 -4.75 -26.60 26.60
N GLU A 249 -5.57 -27.45 25.97
CA GLU A 249 -6.51 -26.96 24.95
C GLU A 249 -7.64 -26.26 25.70
N LYS A 250 -7.49 -24.96 25.98
CA LYS A 250 -8.64 -24.11 26.29
C LYS A 250 -9.24 -23.64 24.97
N TYR A 251 -9.85 -24.56 24.21
CA TYR A 251 -10.92 -24.19 23.29
C TYR A 251 -12.18 -24.07 24.16
N GLY A 252 -12.38 -22.89 24.76
CA GLY A 252 -13.67 -22.54 25.33
C GLY A 252 -14.63 -22.19 24.20
N THR A 253 -15.91 -22.50 24.41
CA THR A 253 -17.10 -22.19 23.59
C THR A 253 -17.61 -23.33 22.71
N VAL A 254 -18.49 -24.15 23.31
CA VAL A 254 -19.40 -25.03 22.57
C VAL A 254 -20.49 -24.15 21.97
N PRO A 255 -20.92 -24.33 20.71
CA PRO A 255 -22.19 -23.77 20.26
C PRO A 255 -23.28 -24.38 21.14
N ALA A 256 -23.74 -23.61 22.13
CA ALA A 256 -24.98 -23.91 22.81
C ALA A 256 -26.04 -23.89 21.71
N GLY A 257 -26.80 -24.98 21.58
CA GLY A 257 -27.87 -25.06 20.57
C GLY A 257 -28.74 -23.80 20.58
N GLU A 258 -29.42 -23.54 19.45
CA GLU A 258 -30.40 -22.43 19.34
C GLU A 258 -29.78 -21.01 19.28
N GLY A 259 -28.63 -20.84 18.64
CA GLY A 259 -28.08 -19.50 18.39
C GLY A 259 -27.51 -18.83 19.64
N ARG A 260 -27.01 -19.62 20.59
CA ARG A 260 -26.28 -19.12 21.76
C ARG A 260 -24.79 -19.46 21.67
N PHE A 261 -23.98 -18.66 22.34
CA PHE A 261 -22.54 -18.83 22.41
C PHE A 261 -22.08 -18.67 23.86
N ALA A 262 -21.51 -19.73 24.42
CA ALA A 262 -21.11 -19.78 25.83
C ALA A 262 -19.67 -19.28 26.00
N VAL A 263 -19.47 -18.17 26.72
CA VAL A 263 -18.19 -17.52 26.97
C VAL A 263 -17.80 -17.70 28.43
N GLU A 264 -16.68 -18.37 28.67
CA GLU A 264 -16.09 -18.50 30.02
C GLU A 264 -15.32 -17.23 30.39
N ALA A 265 -15.79 -16.47 31.39
CA ALA A 265 -15.19 -15.22 31.85
C ALA A 265 -15.44 -15.03 33.36
N GLY A 266 -14.46 -14.54 34.12
CA GLY A 266 -14.63 -14.26 35.55
C GLY A 266 -14.99 -15.49 36.42
N GLY A 267 -14.67 -16.71 35.97
CA GLY A 267 -15.08 -17.95 36.65
C GLY A 267 -16.54 -18.34 36.44
N SER A 268 -17.24 -17.68 35.52
CA SER A 268 -18.63 -17.96 35.16
C SER A 268 -18.78 -18.22 33.67
N THR A 269 -19.81 -18.99 33.29
CA THR A 269 -20.21 -19.17 31.89
C THR A 269 -21.30 -18.16 31.53
N LEU A 270 -20.98 -17.23 30.63
CA LEU A 270 -21.91 -16.25 30.09
C LEU A 270 -22.51 -16.75 28.77
N TYR A 271 -23.83 -16.66 28.60
CA TYR A 271 -24.50 -17.11 27.38
C TYR A 271 -24.89 -15.93 26.50
N PHE A 272 -24.11 -15.68 25.45
CA PHE A 272 -24.40 -14.65 24.48
C PHE A 272 -25.41 -15.14 23.44
N THR A 273 -26.32 -14.28 23.03
CA THR A 273 -27.36 -14.55 22.03
C THR A 273 -26.90 -14.06 20.65
N ALA A 274 -27.04 -14.88 19.62
CA ALA A 274 -26.70 -14.50 18.25
C ALA A 274 -27.55 -13.32 17.79
N LEU A 275 -26.91 -12.32 17.20
CA LEU A 275 -27.58 -11.14 16.67
C LEU A 275 -27.50 -11.16 15.14
N PRO A 276 -28.62 -11.42 14.44
CA PRO A 276 -28.61 -11.53 12.98
C PRO A 276 -28.18 -10.22 12.31
N VAL A 277 -27.17 -10.30 11.44
CA VAL A 277 -26.71 -9.17 10.63
C VAL A 277 -26.95 -9.40 9.14
N GLN A 278 -27.40 -8.36 8.45
CA GLN A 278 -27.61 -8.34 7.01
C GLN A 278 -26.49 -7.55 6.34
N PHE A 279 -25.71 -8.21 5.49
CA PHE A 279 -24.64 -7.57 4.73
C PHE A 279 -25.17 -6.94 3.44
N SER A 280 -24.74 -5.71 3.17
CA SER A 280 -24.89 -5.09 1.85
C SER A 280 -24.00 -5.78 0.82
N ARG A 281 -24.43 -5.76 -0.46
CA ARG A 281 -23.66 -6.37 -1.56
C ARG A 281 -22.30 -5.68 -1.75
N GLY A 282 -21.26 -6.49 -1.93
CA GLY A 282 -19.91 -6.03 -2.25
C GLY A 282 -19.02 -5.82 -1.02
N SER A 283 -17.71 -5.88 -1.24
CA SER A 283 -16.69 -5.52 -0.25
C SER A 283 -16.13 -4.14 -0.60
N ILE A 284 -15.79 -3.36 0.41
CA ILE A 284 -15.21 -2.03 0.25
C ILE A 284 -13.70 -2.16 0.45
N ARG A 285 -12.93 -1.73 -0.55
CA ARG A 285 -11.47 -1.58 -0.46
C ARG A 285 -11.13 -0.09 -0.45
N ASP A 286 -9.94 0.23 0.06
CA ASP A 286 -9.40 1.59 0.02
C ASP A 286 -10.34 2.62 0.64
N LEU A 287 -11.02 2.26 1.72
CA LEU A 287 -12.04 3.12 2.36
C LEU A 287 -11.46 4.48 2.77
N PHE A 288 -10.21 4.50 3.24
CA PHE A 288 -9.45 5.70 3.57
C PHE A 288 -9.37 6.71 2.40
N ALA A 289 -9.41 6.24 1.14
CA ALA A 289 -9.31 7.08 -0.04
C ALA A 289 -10.45 8.09 -0.19
N LYS A 290 -11.55 7.89 0.55
CA LYS A 290 -12.72 8.78 0.56
C LYS A 290 -12.59 9.95 1.55
N ARG A 291 -11.52 10.05 2.36
CA ARG A 291 -11.31 11.17 3.28
C ARG A 291 -11.06 12.46 2.50
N ARG A 292 -11.82 13.51 2.86
CA ARG A 292 -11.84 14.80 2.14
C ARG A 292 -10.95 15.88 2.74
N GLU A 293 -10.59 15.76 4.01
CA GLU A 293 -9.64 16.69 4.65
C GLU A 293 -8.30 16.68 3.91
N THR A 294 -7.64 17.83 3.87
CA THR A 294 -6.35 17.96 3.20
C THR A 294 -5.24 17.31 4.00
N LEU A 295 -4.15 16.96 3.33
CA LEU A 295 -2.97 16.40 4.00
C LEU A 295 -2.44 17.35 5.09
N ARG A 296 -2.47 18.66 4.84
CA ARG A 296 -2.11 19.69 5.82
C ARG A 296 -2.99 19.65 7.06
N GLN A 297 -4.30 19.47 6.90
CA GLN A 297 -5.24 19.38 8.02
C GLN A 297 -4.96 18.15 8.87
N ILE A 298 -4.78 16.98 8.24
CA ILE A 298 -4.47 15.73 8.95
C ILE A 298 -3.15 15.84 9.73
N LEU A 299 -2.10 16.41 9.13
CA LEU A 299 -0.79 16.55 9.77
C LEU A 299 -0.78 17.48 11.00
N ARG A 300 -1.82 18.28 11.21
CA ARG A 300 -1.97 19.09 12.44
C ARG A 300 -2.47 18.28 13.63
N HIS A 301 -3.07 17.11 13.39
CA HIS A 301 -3.62 16.30 14.48
C HIS A 301 -2.48 15.65 15.30
N PRO A 302 -2.56 15.63 16.66
CA PRO A 302 -1.49 15.12 17.52
C PRO A 302 -1.01 13.70 17.20
N ALA A 303 -1.90 12.83 16.73
CA ALA A 303 -1.58 11.47 16.31
C ALA A 303 -0.49 11.39 15.21
N TYR A 304 -0.24 12.49 14.48
CA TYR A 304 0.74 12.57 13.40
C TYR A 304 2.02 13.32 13.79
N ALA A 305 2.18 13.76 15.04
CA ALA A 305 3.33 14.54 15.48
C ALA A 305 4.67 13.89 15.09
N GLY A 306 4.77 12.55 15.17
CA GLY A 306 5.98 11.81 14.83
C GLY A 306 6.32 11.74 13.34
N ILE A 307 5.39 12.08 12.42
CA ILE A 307 5.63 12.07 10.97
C ILE A 307 5.42 13.43 10.30
N ALA A 308 4.84 14.40 11.02
CA ALA A 308 4.39 15.66 10.42
C ALA A 308 5.52 16.45 9.75
N GLY A 309 6.70 16.54 10.36
CA GLY A 309 7.85 17.22 9.76
C GLY A 309 8.37 16.56 8.49
N GLU A 310 8.62 15.24 8.54
CA GLU A 310 9.07 14.44 7.38
C GLU A 310 8.05 14.53 6.24
N ALA A 311 6.77 14.33 6.56
CA ALA A 311 5.69 14.35 5.58
C ALA A 311 5.48 15.75 4.98
N ALA A 312 5.58 16.82 5.76
CA ALA A 312 5.41 18.18 5.26
C ALA A 312 6.53 18.58 4.29
N GLU A 313 7.76 18.15 4.54
CA GLU A 313 8.87 18.39 3.62
C GLU A 313 8.75 17.52 2.37
N GLN A 314 8.56 16.20 2.55
CA GLN A 314 8.49 15.24 1.46
C GLN A 314 7.31 15.52 0.52
N TYR A 315 6.17 15.94 1.07
CA TYR A 315 4.92 16.14 0.34
C TYR A 315 4.51 17.61 0.28
N ARG A 316 5.47 18.55 0.36
CA ARG A 316 5.22 20.00 0.37
C ARG A 316 4.24 20.50 -0.68
N HIS A 317 4.30 19.94 -1.89
CA HIS A 317 3.45 20.31 -3.04
C HIS A 317 2.06 19.69 -3.03
N TYR A 318 1.82 18.73 -2.12
CA TYR A 318 0.58 17.97 -2.01
C TYR A 318 -0.18 18.27 -0.70
N LEU A 319 0.35 19.17 0.13
CA LEU A 319 -0.22 19.49 1.44
C LEU A 319 -1.68 19.97 1.36
N ASP A 320 -2.04 20.69 0.30
CA ASP A 320 -3.39 21.25 0.14
C ASP A 320 -4.33 20.33 -0.66
N LEU A 321 -3.89 19.13 -1.04
CA LEU A 321 -4.75 18.12 -1.67
C LEU A 321 -5.52 17.32 -0.62
N PRO A 322 -6.73 16.83 -0.95
CA PRO A 322 -7.44 15.85 -0.14
C PRO A 322 -6.58 14.62 0.14
N ALA A 323 -6.44 14.27 1.41
CA ALA A 323 -5.54 13.21 1.85
C ALA A 323 -5.95 11.85 1.29
N GLY A 324 -7.25 11.53 1.22
CA GLY A 324 -7.72 10.24 0.71
C GLY A 324 -7.19 9.93 -0.70
N PRO A 325 -7.54 10.72 -1.73
CA PRO A 325 -7.03 10.54 -3.08
C PRO A 325 -5.50 10.57 -3.19
N PHE A 326 -4.84 11.42 -2.38
CA PHE A 326 -3.38 11.48 -2.34
C PHE A 326 -2.76 10.16 -1.84
N LEU A 327 -3.24 9.63 -0.71
CA LEU A 327 -2.77 8.37 -0.14
C LEU A 327 -3.08 7.18 -1.06
N LEU A 328 -4.22 7.20 -1.76
CA LEU A 328 -4.52 6.19 -2.77
C LEU A 328 -3.50 6.23 -3.90
N GLY A 329 -3.16 7.43 -4.38
CA GLY A 329 -2.11 7.60 -5.39
C GLY A 329 -0.74 7.10 -4.94
N LEU A 330 -0.41 7.21 -3.64
CA LEU A 330 0.79 6.58 -3.07
C LEU A 330 0.69 5.06 -3.08
N LYS A 331 -0.45 4.50 -2.65
CA LYS A 331 -0.71 3.05 -2.65
C LYS A 331 -0.62 2.45 -4.05
N ASP A 332 -1.22 3.09 -5.05
CA ASP A 332 -1.19 2.65 -6.46
C ASP A 332 0.23 2.63 -7.03
N ARG A 333 1.12 3.48 -6.50
CA ARG A 333 2.56 3.50 -6.83
C ARG A 333 3.40 2.55 -5.96
N ARG A 334 2.74 1.70 -5.16
CA ARG A 334 3.36 0.80 -4.16
C ARG A 334 4.28 1.52 -3.18
N ASN A 335 4.05 2.82 -2.95
CA ASN A 335 4.81 3.57 -1.97
C ASN A 335 4.21 3.29 -0.59
N THR A 336 4.88 2.46 0.22
CA THR A 336 4.39 2.08 1.56
C THR A 336 4.31 3.25 2.55
N GLY A 337 4.77 4.45 2.18
CA GLY A 337 4.66 5.66 2.99
C GLY A 337 3.22 6.03 3.36
N TYR A 338 2.22 5.66 2.55
CA TYR A 338 0.81 5.92 2.89
C TYR A 338 0.38 5.22 4.20
N GLN A 339 0.98 4.07 4.52
CA GLN A 339 0.66 3.30 5.72
C GLN A 339 1.01 4.06 7.00
N LYS A 340 1.98 5.00 6.96
CA LYS A 340 2.30 5.85 8.11
C LYS A 340 1.12 6.73 8.55
N PHE A 341 0.16 6.98 7.65
CA PHE A 341 -1.03 7.81 7.89
C PHE A 341 -2.24 7.02 8.36
N LEU A 342 -2.23 5.69 8.20
CA LEU A 342 -3.34 4.83 8.54
C LEU A 342 -3.09 4.17 9.90
N ASN A 343 -4.17 3.74 10.55
CA ASN A 343 -4.03 2.80 11.66
C ASN A 343 -3.72 1.38 11.11
N PRO A 344 -3.32 0.41 11.96
CA PRO A 344 -2.94 -0.94 11.51
C PRO A 344 -4.00 -1.69 10.70
N HIS A 345 -5.28 -1.32 10.83
CA HIS A 345 -6.40 -1.96 10.13
C HIS A 345 -7.01 -1.08 9.03
N GLY A 346 -6.48 0.12 8.82
CA GLY A 346 -7.08 1.14 7.95
C GLY A 346 -7.05 0.80 6.45
N ASP A 347 -6.25 -0.17 6.05
CA ASP A 347 -6.13 -0.65 4.66
C ASP A 347 -6.68 -2.08 4.45
N MET A 348 -7.58 -2.53 5.34
CA MET A 348 -8.25 -3.82 5.21
C MET A 348 -9.41 -3.77 4.21
N THR A 349 -10.04 -4.93 4.00
CA THR A 349 -11.28 -5.03 3.23
C THR A 349 -12.47 -4.94 4.18
N PHE A 350 -13.32 -3.94 3.95
CA PHE A 350 -14.46 -3.62 4.80
C PHE A 350 -15.78 -4.05 4.16
N CYS A 351 -16.86 -3.97 4.93
CA CYS A 351 -18.21 -4.17 4.46
C CYS A 351 -19.19 -3.21 5.09
N THR A 352 -20.36 -3.08 4.48
CA THR A 352 -21.52 -2.52 5.15
C THR A 352 -22.44 -3.65 5.62
N PHE A 353 -22.87 -3.59 6.87
CA PHE A 353 -23.88 -4.49 7.43
C PHE A 353 -24.76 -3.78 8.43
N ARG A 354 -25.93 -4.35 8.70
CA ARG A 354 -26.88 -3.83 9.68
C ARG A 354 -27.61 -4.95 10.39
N THR A 355 -28.03 -4.73 11.62
CA THR A 355 -29.00 -5.59 12.32
C THR A 355 -30.40 -4.98 12.26
N THR A 356 -31.42 -5.84 12.24
CA THR A 356 -32.83 -5.45 12.29
C THR A 356 -33.31 -5.35 13.73
N ALA A 357 -34.36 -4.55 13.97
CA ALA A 357 -34.98 -4.46 15.27
C ALA A 357 -35.46 -5.85 15.75
N SER A 358 -35.11 -6.19 16.98
CA SER A 358 -35.53 -7.37 17.72
C SER A 358 -35.43 -7.03 19.20
N GLY A 359 -36.09 -7.78 20.09
CA GLY A 359 -36.03 -7.49 21.54
C GLY A 359 -34.59 -7.32 22.04
N THR A 360 -33.73 -8.27 21.69
CA THR A 360 -32.30 -8.23 22.04
C THR A 360 -31.53 -7.11 21.34
N ALA A 361 -31.91 -6.68 20.14
CA ALA A 361 -31.22 -5.59 19.45
C ALA A 361 -31.49 -4.21 20.07
N GLU A 362 -32.58 -4.05 20.82
CA GLU A 362 -32.94 -2.81 21.50
C GLU A 362 -32.35 -2.69 22.91
N GLU A 363 -31.63 -3.71 23.38
CA GLU A 363 -30.98 -3.74 24.69
C GLU A 363 -29.54 -3.20 24.61
N SER A 364 -28.99 -2.80 25.75
CA SER A 364 -27.56 -2.47 25.93
C SER A 364 -26.81 -3.66 26.53
N GLY A 365 -25.46 -3.64 26.48
CA GLY A 365 -24.66 -4.70 27.07
C GLY A 365 -23.28 -4.89 26.43
N VAL A 366 -22.81 -6.14 26.43
CA VAL A 366 -21.53 -6.55 25.84
C VAL A 366 -21.77 -7.34 24.57
N PHE A 367 -20.96 -7.13 23.54
CA PHE A 367 -20.97 -7.94 22.32
C PHE A 367 -19.63 -8.62 22.08
N VAL A 368 -19.65 -9.76 21.40
CA VAL A 368 -18.47 -10.49 20.95
C VAL A 368 -18.59 -10.85 19.47
N VAL A 369 -17.45 -10.79 18.78
CA VAL A 369 -17.31 -11.27 17.40
C VAL A 369 -16.62 -12.62 17.45
N VAL A 370 -17.29 -13.64 16.94
CA VAL A 370 -16.80 -15.01 16.90
C VAL A 370 -16.41 -15.38 15.48
N LYS A 371 -15.23 -15.98 15.32
CA LYS A 371 -14.76 -16.58 14.06
C LYS A 371 -14.26 -17.98 14.35
N GLU A 372 -14.73 -18.96 13.58
CA GLU A 372 -14.24 -20.35 13.68
C GLU A 372 -14.31 -20.90 15.11
N GLY A 373 -15.37 -20.54 15.86
CA GLY A 373 -15.57 -20.96 17.25
C GLY A 373 -14.67 -20.26 18.28
N ALA A 374 -13.96 -19.20 17.91
CA ALA A 374 -13.14 -18.42 18.84
C ALA A 374 -13.59 -16.96 18.90
N VAL A 375 -13.61 -16.38 20.11
CA VAL A 375 -13.80 -14.94 20.30
C VAL A 375 -12.60 -14.20 19.72
N GLN A 376 -12.84 -13.34 18.73
CA GLN A 376 -11.81 -12.54 18.05
C GLN A 376 -11.85 -11.07 18.47
N ALA A 377 -13.00 -10.59 18.92
CA ALA A 377 -13.17 -9.23 19.41
C ALA A 377 -14.32 -9.19 20.42
N ALA A 378 -14.25 -8.20 21.31
CA ALA A 378 -15.31 -7.87 22.25
C ALA A 378 -15.46 -6.34 22.26
N GLY A 379 -16.61 -5.87 22.70
CA GLY A 379 -16.86 -4.47 22.93
C GLY A 379 -18.15 -4.27 23.72
N MET A 380 -18.41 -3.03 24.11
CA MET A 380 -19.62 -2.66 24.85
C MET A 380 -20.53 -1.74 24.04
N SER A 381 -21.80 -1.75 24.42
CA SER A 381 -22.83 -0.86 23.90
C SER A 381 -23.62 -0.29 25.08
N LEU A 382 -23.45 1.00 25.38
CA LEU A 382 -24.24 1.70 26.41
C LEU A 382 -25.61 2.16 25.90
N ARG A 383 -25.79 2.10 24.59
CA ARG A 383 -27.04 2.36 23.87
C ARG A 383 -27.57 1.04 23.27
N PRO A 384 -28.75 1.00 22.64
CA PRO A 384 -29.24 -0.20 21.96
C PRO A 384 -28.19 -0.80 21.04
N PHE A 385 -27.98 -2.12 21.08
CA PHE A 385 -27.01 -2.82 20.23
C PHE A 385 -27.21 -2.46 18.76
N ARG A 386 -28.47 -2.34 18.32
CA ARG A 386 -28.81 -1.93 16.95
C ARG A 386 -28.11 -0.66 16.52
N GLU A 387 -28.06 0.32 17.39
CA GLU A 387 -27.44 1.60 17.08
C GLU A 387 -25.92 1.47 16.97
N THR A 388 -25.26 0.88 17.97
CA THR A 388 -23.81 0.64 17.94
C THR A 388 -23.38 -0.18 16.73
N ILE A 389 -24.15 -1.20 16.38
CA ILE A 389 -23.86 -2.07 15.24
C ILE A 389 -24.07 -1.35 13.92
N ASN A 390 -25.16 -0.61 13.77
CA ASN A 390 -25.48 0.00 12.48
C ASN A 390 -24.64 1.25 12.21
N ASP A 391 -24.41 2.07 13.24
CA ASP A 391 -23.75 3.36 13.11
C ASP A 391 -22.23 3.21 13.19
N ASP A 392 -21.72 2.40 14.12
CA ASP A 392 -20.29 2.37 14.43
C ASP A 392 -19.58 1.19 13.75
N LEU A 393 -20.10 -0.04 13.93
CA LEU A 393 -19.44 -1.25 13.42
C LEU A 393 -19.76 -1.54 11.95
N GLY A 394 -21.01 -1.32 11.56
CA GLY A 394 -21.59 -1.71 10.29
C GLY A 394 -21.37 -0.69 9.18
N ASN A 395 -21.02 0.55 9.52
CA ASN A 395 -20.82 1.64 8.58
C ASN A 395 -19.56 2.47 8.89
N ILE A 396 -18.39 1.85 8.71
CA ILE A 396 -17.10 2.50 8.98
C ILE A 396 -16.93 3.75 8.11
N SER A 397 -16.58 4.86 8.77
CA SER A 397 -16.26 6.11 8.08
C SER A 397 -14.83 6.09 7.52
N PRO A 398 -14.52 6.84 6.45
CA PRO A 398 -13.16 6.98 5.96
C PRO A 398 -12.17 7.52 7.00
N ALA A 399 -12.61 8.37 7.92
CA ALA A 399 -11.78 8.95 8.97
C ALA A 399 -11.33 7.89 9.98
N THR A 400 -12.17 6.89 10.24
CA THR A 400 -11.90 5.78 11.15
C THR A 400 -10.67 4.97 10.72
N CYS A 401 -10.34 4.92 9.43
CA CYS A 401 -9.19 4.17 8.89
C CYS A 401 -7.82 4.85 9.11
N TYR A 402 -7.81 6.09 9.56
CA TYR A 402 -6.59 6.87 9.73
C TYR A 402 -5.98 6.69 11.12
N ARG A 403 -4.75 7.16 11.32
CA ARG A 403 -4.01 7.02 12.58
C ARG A 403 -4.66 7.75 13.76
N ASP A 404 -5.40 8.81 13.47
CA ASP A 404 -6.25 9.55 14.42
C ASP A 404 -7.66 8.95 14.59
N GLY A 405 -7.98 7.90 13.83
CA GLY A 405 -9.26 7.21 13.89
C GLY A 405 -9.25 6.00 14.81
N ASP A 406 -10.38 5.31 14.87
CA ASP A 406 -10.56 4.13 15.69
C ASP A 406 -10.11 2.85 14.97
N SER A 407 -8.97 2.33 15.43
CA SER A 407 -8.36 1.10 14.91
C SER A 407 -9.22 -0.14 15.18
N GLU A 408 -9.93 -0.19 16.31
CA GLU A 408 -10.73 -1.35 16.71
C GLU A 408 -12.02 -1.44 15.92
N LEU A 409 -12.69 -0.32 15.64
CA LEU A 409 -13.84 -0.31 14.72
C LEU A 409 -13.44 -0.84 13.33
N CYS A 410 -12.29 -0.42 12.80
CA CYS A 410 -11.76 -0.96 11.54
C CYS A 410 -11.52 -2.47 11.63
N ARG A 411 -10.89 -2.93 12.71
CA ARG A 411 -10.58 -4.35 12.94
C ARG A 411 -11.85 -5.19 12.99
N ILE A 412 -12.83 -4.78 13.79
CA ILE A 412 -14.11 -5.48 13.96
C ILE A 412 -14.86 -5.57 12.63
N ASN A 413 -14.98 -4.45 11.89
CA ASN A 413 -15.65 -4.47 10.59
C ASN A 413 -14.94 -5.39 9.59
N ALA A 414 -13.61 -5.35 9.53
CA ALA A 414 -12.82 -6.21 8.65
C ALA A 414 -12.98 -7.70 9.02
N LEU A 415 -13.02 -8.03 10.32
CA LEU A 415 -13.30 -9.38 10.81
C LEU A 415 -14.70 -9.85 10.36
N MET A 416 -15.72 -9.01 10.56
CA MET A 416 -17.09 -9.29 10.11
C MET A 416 -17.17 -9.47 8.59
N CYS A 417 -16.43 -8.65 7.82
CA CYS A 417 -16.35 -8.76 6.37
C CYS A 417 -15.77 -10.10 5.92
N GLY A 418 -14.69 -10.55 6.57
CA GLY A 418 -14.05 -11.84 6.31
C GLY A 418 -14.95 -13.04 6.64
N ASN A 419 -15.89 -12.88 7.56
CA ASN A 419 -16.76 -13.94 8.07
C ASN A 419 -18.08 -14.13 7.33
N ARG A 420 -18.34 -13.37 6.25
CA ARG A 420 -19.61 -13.39 5.49
C ARG A 420 -20.09 -14.78 5.03
N LYS A 421 -19.18 -15.75 4.87
CA LYS A 421 -19.48 -17.11 4.38
C LYS A 421 -19.21 -18.21 5.40
N GLY A 422 -18.78 -17.89 6.62
CA GLY A 422 -18.32 -18.85 7.62
C GLY A 422 -19.27 -19.00 8.81
N GLY A 423 -19.00 -19.98 9.67
CA GLY A 423 -19.71 -20.20 10.95
C GLY A 423 -19.34 -19.20 12.07
N GLY A 424 -19.03 -17.96 11.70
CA GLY A 424 -18.76 -16.86 12.62
C GLY A 424 -19.92 -15.87 12.66
N GLY A 425 -20.00 -15.06 13.70
CA GLY A 425 -21.13 -14.16 13.90
C GLY A 425 -20.90 -13.14 15.00
N LEU A 426 -21.90 -12.27 15.17
CA LEU A 426 -21.98 -11.31 16.25
C LEU A 426 -22.93 -11.86 17.32
N TYR A 427 -22.49 -11.86 18.58
CA TYR A 427 -23.29 -12.33 19.70
C TYR A 427 -23.31 -11.26 20.79
N VAL A 428 -24.42 -11.16 21.52
CA VAL A 428 -24.65 -10.12 22.52
C VAL A 428 -25.08 -10.69 23.86
N TYR A 429 -24.64 -10.07 24.94
CA TYR A 429 -25.04 -10.34 26.31
C TYR A 429 -25.65 -9.07 26.88
N ALA A 430 -26.98 -9.07 27.00
CA ALA A 430 -27.73 -7.91 27.41
C ALA A 430 -27.63 -7.69 28.92
N VAL A 431 -27.26 -6.47 29.30
CA VAL A 431 -27.14 -6.03 30.68
C VAL A 431 -27.25 -4.51 30.71
N GLY A 432 -28.17 -3.99 31.53
CA GLY A 432 -28.52 -2.56 31.52
C GLY A 432 -27.62 -1.67 32.37
N GLU A 433 -26.93 -2.23 33.36
CA GLU A 433 -26.10 -1.46 34.29
C GLU A 433 -24.69 -1.23 33.73
N GLU A 434 -24.32 0.04 33.53
CA GLU A 434 -23.05 0.45 32.93
C GLU A 434 -21.81 -0.10 33.68
N GLY A 435 -21.87 -0.15 35.02
CA GLY A 435 -20.79 -0.74 35.82
C GLY A 435 -20.61 -2.24 35.55
N GLU A 436 -21.72 -2.96 35.39
CA GLU A 436 -21.69 -4.39 35.08
C GLU A 436 -21.24 -4.65 33.63
N ILE A 437 -21.65 -3.82 32.66
CA ILE A 437 -21.14 -3.86 31.28
C ILE A 437 -19.61 -3.82 31.26
N ARG A 438 -19.01 -2.83 31.95
CA ARG A 438 -17.55 -2.68 31.99
C ARG A 438 -16.86 -3.85 32.66
N ARG A 439 -17.42 -4.34 33.77
CA ARG A 439 -16.89 -5.51 34.48
C ARG A 439 -16.87 -6.74 33.57
N ILE A 440 -18.00 -7.05 32.93
CA ILE A 440 -18.11 -8.21 32.04
C ILE A 440 -17.16 -8.08 30.84
N LEU A 441 -17.08 -6.89 30.23
CA LEU A 441 -16.15 -6.66 29.12
C LEU A 441 -14.70 -6.92 29.53
N ALA A 442 -14.25 -6.38 30.68
CA ALA A 442 -12.91 -6.61 31.18
C ALA A 442 -12.63 -8.09 31.46
N GLU A 443 -13.58 -8.82 32.05
CA GLU A 443 -13.48 -10.26 32.30
C GLU A 443 -13.35 -11.05 30.98
N VAL A 444 -14.09 -10.66 29.93
CA VAL A 444 -14.01 -11.28 28.59
C VAL A 444 -12.69 -10.93 27.89
N GLU A 445 -12.25 -9.68 27.95
CA GLU A 445 -10.99 -9.26 27.33
C GLU A 445 -9.78 -9.97 27.96
N GLU A 446 -9.76 -10.09 29.29
CA GLU A 446 -8.73 -10.82 30.02
C GLU A 446 -8.75 -12.32 29.66
N ALA A 447 -9.93 -12.95 29.67
CA ALA A 447 -10.07 -14.38 29.42
C ALA A 447 -9.59 -14.81 28.01
N TYR A 448 -9.70 -13.93 27.02
CA TYR A 448 -9.36 -14.21 25.62
C TYR A 448 -8.12 -13.45 25.12
N GLY A 449 -7.44 -12.69 25.98
CA GLY A 449 -6.24 -11.92 25.62
C GLY A 449 -6.52 -10.86 24.55
N LEU A 450 -7.69 -10.25 24.60
CA LEU A 450 -8.09 -9.18 23.66
C LEU A 450 -7.47 -7.85 24.10
N PRO A 451 -7.15 -6.94 23.16
CA PRO A 451 -6.74 -5.60 23.52
C PRO A 451 -7.87 -4.90 24.29
N GLY A 452 -7.55 -4.28 25.42
CA GLY A 452 -8.52 -3.53 26.22
C GLY A 452 -9.16 -2.43 25.38
N THR A 453 -10.48 -2.45 25.24
CA THR A 453 -11.21 -1.45 24.47
C THR A 453 -11.59 -0.27 25.36
N ASP A 454 -10.67 0.68 25.56
CA ASP A 454 -10.96 2.00 26.17
C ASP A 454 -11.83 2.90 25.26
N VAL A 455 -12.43 2.32 24.22
CA VAL A 455 -12.89 2.96 22.97
C VAL A 455 -14.03 3.97 23.16
N TYR A 456 -14.78 3.93 24.26
CA TYR A 456 -15.93 4.81 24.45
C TYR A 456 -15.77 5.90 25.52
N GLY A 457 -14.55 6.10 26.06
CA GLY A 457 -14.30 7.13 27.08
C GLY A 457 -13.93 8.53 26.54
N GLY A 458 -13.63 8.68 25.25
CA GLY A 458 -12.84 9.84 24.78
C GLY A 458 -13.45 10.82 23.78
N ALA A 459 -14.54 10.49 23.09
CA ALA A 459 -15.06 11.32 21.99
C ALA A 459 -16.30 12.13 22.40
N GLY A 460 -16.14 13.11 23.30
CA GLY A 460 -17.27 13.94 23.74
C GLY A 460 -16.96 15.23 24.51
N GLN A 461 -15.69 15.61 24.69
CA GLN A 461 -15.33 16.90 25.30
C GLN A 461 -14.17 17.54 24.54
N SER A 462 -14.50 18.24 23.45
CA SER A 462 -13.66 19.28 22.86
C SER A 462 -14.62 20.35 22.34
N ALA A 463 -14.50 21.55 22.91
CA ALA A 463 -15.34 22.72 22.70
C ALA A 463 -15.31 23.26 21.26
#